data_AF-A0A7V9E0X9-F1
#
_entry.id   AF-A0A7V9E0X9-F1
#
_cell.length_a   1.000
_cell.length_b   1.000
_cell.length_c   1.000
_cell.angle_alpha   90.00
_cell.angle_beta   90.00
_cell.angle_gamma   90.00
#
_symmetry.space_group_name_H-M   'P 1'
#
loop_
_entity.id
_entity.type
_entity.pdbx_description
1 polymer ?
#
loop_
_entity_poly.entity_id
_entity_poly.type
_entity_poly.pdbx_seq_one_letter_code
_entity_poly.pdbx_strand_id
1 'polypeptide(L)' 'MADLPPYPGTPRWVKVFGVIVLAVVLLFVILLVTRGPGGHGPGRHASAADTGAHVLPEDGHG' A
#
# COMPACT_ATOMS: atom_id res chain seq x y z
N MET A 1 -21.92 56.71 -12.04
CA MET A 1 -21.21 55.92 -11.01
C MET A 1 -21.22 54.50 -11.52
N ALA A 2 -20.06 53.88 -11.73
CA ALA A 2 -19.98 52.55 -12.33
C ALA A 2 -20.19 51.50 -11.24
N ASP A 3 -21.42 50.99 -11.13
CA ASP A 3 -21.74 49.85 -10.27
C ASP A 3 -21.28 48.57 -10.97
N LEU A 4 -20.03 48.17 -10.73
CA LEU A 4 -19.51 46.91 -11.24
C LEU A 4 -20.15 45.75 -10.44
N PRO A 5 -20.66 44.71 -11.12
CA PRO A 5 -21.20 43.55 -10.44
C PRO A 5 -20.11 42.91 -9.58
N PRO A 6 -20.43 42.44 -8.36
CA PRO A 6 -19.47 41.76 -7.50
C PRO A 6 -18.82 40.61 -8.28
N TYR A 7 -17.50 40.63 -8.37
CA TYR A 7 -16.77 39.53 -8.99
C TYR A 7 -17.15 38.25 -8.25
N PRO A 8 -17.65 37.20 -8.93
CA PRO A 8 -17.94 35.95 -8.27
C PRO A 8 -16.62 35.39 -7.77
N GLY A 9 -16.39 35.51 -6.45
CA GLY A 9 -15.22 34.95 -5.81
C GLY A 9 -15.13 33.44 -6.08
N THR A 10 -13.94 32.85 -5.91
CA THR A 10 -13.71 31.41 -6.10
C THR A 10 -14.90 30.57 -5.62
N PRO A 11 -15.54 29.79 -6.50
CA PRO A 11 -16.74 29.05 -6.15
C PRO A 11 -16.52 28.19 -4.92
N ARG A 12 -17.50 28.14 -4.02
CA ARG A 12 -17.35 27.38 -2.76
C ARG A 12 -17.06 25.90 -3.00
N TRP A 13 -17.56 25.33 -4.10
CA TRP A 13 -17.30 23.94 -4.47
C TRP A 13 -15.84 23.68 -4.82
N VAL A 14 -15.12 24.68 -5.37
CA VAL A 14 -13.67 24.60 -5.65
C VAL A 14 -12.87 24.54 -4.34
N LYS A 15 -13.26 25.34 -3.34
CA LYS A 15 -12.65 25.30 -2.01
C LYS A 15 -12.84 23.93 -1.36
N VAL A 16 -14.05 23.38 -1.43
CA VAL A 16 -14.37 22.04 -0.91
C VAL A 16 -13.58 20.96 -1.66
N PHE A 17 -13.53 21.04 -2.99
CA PHE A 17 -12.77 20.12 -3.83
C PHE A 17 -11.28 20.14 -3.47
N GLY A 18 -10.69 21.32 -3.32
CA GLY A 18 -9.29 21.47 -2.90
C GLY A 18 -9.01 20.86 -1.52
N VAL A 19 -9.91 21.04 -0.55
CA VAL A 19 -9.81 20.42 0.79
C VAL A 19 -9.91 18.90 0.71
N ILE A 20 -10.82 18.36 -0.11
CA ILE A 20 -10.96 16.91 -0.30
C ILE A 20 -9.68 16.32 -0.91
N VAL A 21 -9.16 16.93 -1.98
CA VAL A 21 -7.92 16.49 -2.62
C VAL A 21 -6.76 16.52 -1.62
N LEU A 22 -6.63 17.60 -0.84
CA LEU A 22 -5.60 17.71 0.20
C LEU A 22 -5.73 16.61 1.26
N ALA A 23 -6.95 16.31 1.72
CA ALA A 23 -7.20 15.24 2.68
C ALA A 23 -6.85 13.86 2.11
N VAL A 24 -7.19 13.60 0.84
CA VAL A 24 -6.86 12.33 0.15
C VAL A 24 -5.36 12.17 0.00
N VAL A 25 -4.65 13.23 -0.41
CA VAL A 25 -3.18 13.20 -0.52
C VAL A 25 -2.55 12.94 0.83
N LEU A 26 -2.97 13.66 1.88
CA LEU A 26 -2.48 13.47 3.24
C LEU A 26 -2.73 12.04 3.74
N LEU A 27 -3.92 11.49 3.49
CA LEU A 27 -4.23 10.10 3.81
C LEU A 27 -3.30 9.13 3.08
N PHE A 28 -3.03 9.37 1.80
CA PHE A 28 -2.12 8.54 1.02
C PHE A 28 -0.69 8.58 1.55
N VAL A 29 -0.20 9.76 1.94
CA VAL A 29 1.11 9.94 2.58
C VAL A 29 1.15 9.16 3.90
N ILE A 30 0.11 9.26 4.73
CA ILE A 30 0.01 8.48 5.97
C ILE A 30 0.06 6.98 5.67
N LEU A 31 -0.70 6.49 4.70
CA LEU A 31 -0.69 5.06 4.32
C LEU A 31 0.69 4.61 3.81
N LEU A 32 1.37 5.42 3.02
CA LEU A 32 2.71 5.10 2.51
C LEU A 32 3.75 5.05 3.63
N VAL A 33 3.70 6.00 4.56
CA VAL A 33 4.64 6.07 5.70
C VAL A 33 4.33 4.99 6.74
N THR A 34 3.05 4.72 7.02
CA THR A 34 2.63 3.73 8.04
C THR A 34 2.78 2.28 7.58
N ARG A 35 2.75 2.01 6.26
CA ARG A 35 2.94 0.63 5.76
C ARG A 35 4.37 0.11 5.88
N GLY A 36 5.38 0.99 6.03
CA GLY A 36 6.79 0.62 6.24
C GLY A 36 7.38 -0.33 5.16
N PRO A 37 8.68 -0.69 5.23
CA PRO A 37 9.30 -1.64 4.31
C PRO A 37 8.93 -3.12 4.58
N GLY A 38 7.84 -3.39 5.30
CA GLY A 38 7.62 -4.68 5.99
C GLY A 38 6.38 -5.49 5.57
N GLY A 39 5.60 -5.02 4.60
CA GLY A 39 4.38 -5.71 4.18
C GLY A 39 4.55 -6.46 2.86
N HIS A 40 4.69 -7.78 2.94
CA HIS A 40 4.68 -8.79 1.86
C HIS A 40 6.06 -9.15 1.25
N GLY A 41 6.74 -10.11 1.87
CA GLY A 41 7.58 -11.07 1.14
C GLY A 41 6.81 -12.38 0.96
N PRO A 42 6.35 -12.74 -0.26
CA PRO A 42 5.93 -14.10 -0.56
C PRO A 42 7.19 -14.98 -0.63
N GLY A 43 7.57 -15.56 0.51
CA GLY A 43 8.80 -16.34 0.64
C GLY A 43 8.80 -17.31 1.82
N ARG A 44 7.64 -17.74 2.30
CA ARG A 44 7.51 -18.69 3.42
C ARG A 44 7.06 -20.10 3.01
N HIS A 45 7.28 -20.46 1.75
CA HIS A 45 7.05 -21.82 1.24
C HIS A 45 8.26 -22.41 0.50
N ALA A 46 9.48 -22.00 0.85
CA ALA A 46 10.71 -22.65 0.37
C ALA A 46 11.40 -23.47 1.47
N SER A 47 10.64 -24.27 2.21
CA SER A 47 11.17 -25.43 2.93
C SER A 47 10.23 -26.61 2.75
N ALA A 48 9.96 -26.92 1.48
CA ALA A 48 9.47 -28.22 1.05
C ALA A 48 10.45 -28.76 0.01
N ALA A 49 11.69 -29.00 0.44
CA ALA A 49 12.63 -29.98 -0.13
C ALA A 49 14.01 -29.83 0.53
N ASP A 50 14.16 -30.31 1.76
CA ASP A 50 15.24 -31.28 1.98
C ASP A 50 14.57 -32.66 2.10
N THR A 51 14.06 -33.05 0.95
CA THR A 51 13.75 -34.39 0.50
C THR A 51 15.07 -35.20 0.52
N GLY A 52 15.64 -35.42 1.71
CA GLY A 52 16.93 -36.11 1.89
C GLY A 52 16.88 -37.38 2.74
N ALA A 53 15.76 -37.68 3.41
CA ALA A 53 15.64 -38.86 4.28
C ALA A 53 14.74 -39.98 3.72
N HIS A 54 14.32 -39.92 2.45
CA HIS A 54 13.54 -40.99 1.82
C HIS A 54 14.05 -41.36 0.40
N VAL A 55 15.31 -41.79 0.30
CA VAL A 55 15.66 -42.79 -0.72
C VAL A 55 16.35 -43.95 0.02
N LEU A 56 15.53 -45.00 0.18
CA LEU A 56 15.79 -46.42 0.49
C LEU A 56 16.89 -47.03 -0.42
N PRO A 57 17.32 -48.32 -0.33
CA PRO A 57 16.86 -49.46 0.49
C PRO A 57 17.98 -50.34 1.11
N GLU A 58 17.56 -51.29 1.97
CA GLU A 58 18.10 -52.65 2.21
C GLU A 58 19.55 -52.91 2.72
N ASP A 59 19.66 -54.03 3.47
CA ASP A 59 20.84 -54.91 3.64
C ASP A 59 21.65 -54.88 4.97
N GLY A 60 21.32 -55.84 5.85
CA GLY A 60 22.29 -56.90 6.19
C GLY A 60 23.22 -56.74 7.41
N HIS A 61 23.02 -57.66 8.37
CA HIS A 61 24.04 -58.36 9.19
C HIS A 61 24.77 -57.65 10.35
N GLY A 62 24.76 -58.33 11.51
CA GLY A 62 25.62 -58.10 12.67
C GLY A 62 25.06 -58.70 13.95
#